data_AF-A0A355GLY4-F1
#
_entry.id   AF-A0A355GLY4-F1
#
_cell.length_a   1.000
_cell.length_b   1.000
_cell.length_c   1.000
_cell.angle_alpha   90.00
_cell.angle_beta   90.00
_cell.angle_gamma   90.00
#
_symmetry.space_group_name_H-M   'P 1'
#
loop_
_entity.id
_entity.type
_entity.pdbx_description
1 polymer ?
#
loop_
_entity_poly.entity_id
_entity_poly.type
_entity_poly.pdbx_seq_one_letter_code
_entity_poly.pdbx_strand_id
1 'polypeptide(L)'
;MMIPRIPQKTVRRLMAAEGYLELGMPRQALRELDQITDPGSLTASYSFLRGESLKRVGRYSEAIQPLQYAADLLPIPHSQLPWKSLGACYRESGQSDLADSAEKTAEEIAAEANIHLRFEPLGSQFNPVVKHQVHLTISFEPAPEEEQAETDNNLFLENEEPEDFGIDPDVD
;
A
#
# COMPACT_ATOMS: atom_id res chain seq x y z
N MET A 1 -0.46 -6.62 -11.61
CA MET A 1 -0.83 -6.03 -10.31
C MET A 1 -1.90 -4.98 -10.58
N MET A 2 -3.16 -5.21 -10.20
CA MET A 2 -4.21 -4.18 -10.34
C MET A 2 -4.05 -3.18 -9.20
N ILE A 3 -3.88 -1.90 -9.51
CA ILE A 3 -3.93 -0.83 -8.51
C ILE A 3 -5.40 -0.64 -8.15
N PRO A 4 -5.83 -0.89 -6.90
CA PRO A 4 -7.23 -0.70 -6.52
C PRO A 4 -7.60 0.77 -6.71
N ARG A 5 -8.54 1.02 -7.63
CA ARG A 5 -8.98 2.38 -7.97
C ARG A 5 -9.99 2.84 -6.92
N ILE A 6 -9.58 3.79 -6.10
CA ILE A 6 -10.47 4.45 -5.14
C ILE A 6 -11.62 5.13 -5.92
N PRO A 7 -12.89 4.92 -5.56
CA PRO A 7 -13.98 5.65 -6.17
C PRO A 7 -13.83 7.16 -5.91
N GLN A 8 -13.86 8.00 -6.96
CA GLN A 8 -13.78 9.47 -6.80
C GLN A 8 -14.83 10.02 -5.83
N LYS A 9 -16.00 9.36 -5.77
CA LYS A 9 -17.06 9.69 -4.82
C LYS A 9 -16.61 9.54 -3.36
N THR A 10 -15.88 8.47 -3.03
CA THR A 10 -15.34 8.22 -1.69
C THR A 10 -14.37 9.33 -1.29
N VAL A 11 -13.44 9.70 -2.17
CA VAL A 11 -12.48 10.80 -1.93
C VAL A 11 -13.21 12.10 -1.64
N ARG A 12 -14.21 12.45 -2.45
CA ARG A 12 -14.99 13.69 -2.27
C ARG A 12 -15.75 13.72 -0.94
N ARG A 13 -16.31 12.58 -0.51
CA ARG A 13 -17.02 12.48 0.77
C ARG A 13 -16.07 12.63 1.96
N LEU A 14 -14.88 12.03 1.89
CA LEU A 14 -13.87 12.19 2.93
C LEU A 14 -13.41 13.64 3.05
N MET A 15 -13.11 14.30 1.93
CA MET A 15 -12.77 15.73 1.92
C MET A 15 -13.91 16.60 2.48
N ALA A 16 -15.17 16.28 2.14
CA ALA A 16 -16.32 17.00 2.69
C ALA A 16 -16.45 16.78 4.20
N ALA A 17 -16.27 15.55 4.68
CA ALA A 17 -16.32 15.23 6.11
C ALA A 17 -15.22 15.94 6.90
N GLU A 18 -14.01 15.98 6.35
CA GLU A 18 -12.87 16.74 6.91
C GLU A 18 -13.20 18.23 6.99
N GLY A 19 -13.66 18.85 5.90
CA GLY A 19 -14.07 20.25 5.89
C GLY A 19 -15.21 20.55 6.87
N TYR A 20 -16.17 19.64 7.03
CA TYR A 20 -17.21 19.78 8.05
C TYR A 20 -16.65 19.74 9.48
N LEU A 21 -15.62 18.93 9.75
CA LEU A 21 -14.98 18.90 11.07
C LEU A 21 -14.21 20.19 11.36
N GLU A 22 -13.53 20.75 10.37
CA GLU A 22 -12.85 22.06 10.47
C GLU A 22 -13.84 23.19 10.78
N LEU A 23 -15.04 23.12 10.21
CA LEU A 23 -16.14 24.07 10.46
C LEU A 23 -16.91 23.79 11.77
N GLY A 24 -16.50 22.81 12.57
CA GLY A 24 -17.19 22.46 13.81
C GLY A 24 -18.58 21.83 13.61
N MET A 25 -18.81 21.17 12.46
CA MET A 25 -20.06 20.52 12.08
C MET A 25 -19.94 18.98 12.08
N PRO A 26 -19.69 18.33 13.23
CA PRO A 26 -19.34 16.91 13.27
C PRO A 26 -20.51 15.97 12.91
N ARG A 27 -21.77 16.40 13.05
CA ARG A 27 -22.94 15.61 12.62
C ARG A 27 -23.05 15.56 11.09
N GLN A 28 -22.69 16.63 10.40
CA GLN A 28 -22.62 16.71 8.94
C GLN A 28 -21.50 15.80 8.44
N ALA A 29 -20.34 15.83 9.09
CA ALA A 29 -19.23 14.95 8.79
C ALA A 29 -19.63 13.47 8.87
N LEU A 30 -20.30 13.05 9.97
CA LEU A 30 -20.81 11.67 10.09
C LEU A 30 -21.77 11.30 8.95
N ARG A 31 -22.68 12.19 8.57
CA ARG A 31 -23.63 11.93 7.48
C ARG A 31 -22.94 11.70 6.13
N GLU A 32 -21.81 12.35 5.86
CA GLU A 32 -21.03 12.09 4.65
C GLU A 32 -20.26 10.77 4.76
N LEU A 33 -19.69 10.48 5.93
CA LEU A 33 -18.94 9.26 6.19
C LEU A 33 -19.83 8.01 6.12
N ASP A 34 -21.05 8.06 6.67
CA ASP A 34 -22.00 6.95 6.65
C ASP A 34 -22.46 6.57 5.22
N GLN A 35 -22.26 7.46 4.24
CA GLN A 35 -22.53 7.19 2.83
C GLN A 35 -21.35 6.54 2.09
N ILE A 36 -20.24 6.26 2.77
CA ILE A 36 -19.09 5.54 2.23
C ILE A 36 -19.27 4.05 2.55
N THR A 37 -19.48 3.24 1.51
CA THR A 37 -19.65 1.78 1.67
C THR A 37 -18.32 1.05 1.71
N ASP A 38 -17.34 1.49 0.90
CA ASP A 38 -16.00 0.91 0.84
C ASP A 38 -14.95 2.04 0.74
N PRO A 39 -14.18 2.30 1.81
CA PRO A 39 -13.11 3.28 1.80
C PRO A 39 -11.84 2.79 1.08
N GLY A 40 -11.70 1.49 0.79
CA GLY A 40 -10.53 0.92 0.12
C GLY A 40 -9.21 1.29 0.81
N SER A 41 -8.25 1.82 0.06
CA SER A 41 -6.96 2.25 0.61
C SER A 41 -7.03 3.47 1.54
N LEU A 42 -8.19 4.16 1.63
CA LEU A 42 -8.41 5.30 2.52
C LEU A 42 -9.06 4.89 3.86
N THR A 43 -9.06 3.60 4.17
CA THR A 43 -9.65 3.05 5.39
C THR A 43 -9.12 3.71 6.66
N ALA A 44 -7.82 4.01 6.71
CA ALA A 44 -7.19 4.69 7.85
C ALA A 44 -7.78 6.10 8.06
N SER A 45 -7.80 6.93 7.00
CA SER A 45 -8.34 8.28 7.03
C SER A 45 -9.85 8.29 7.33
N TYR A 46 -10.60 7.38 6.71
CA TYR A 46 -12.03 7.20 6.98
C TYR A 46 -12.29 6.92 8.47
N SER A 47 -11.56 5.96 9.04
CA SER A 47 -11.71 5.54 10.43
C SER A 47 -11.34 6.67 11.39
N PHE A 48 -10.26 7.40 11.10
CA PHE A 48 -9.85 8.57 11.87
C PHE A 48 -10.94 9.65 11.86
N LEU A 49 -11.41 10.07 10.68
CA LEU A 49 -12.43 11.12 10.55
C LEU A 49 -13.76 10.70 11.22
N ARG A 50 -14.13 9.43 11.12
CA ARG A 50 -15.34 8.90 11.79
C ARG A 50 -15.21 8.94 13.30
N GLY A 51 -14.08 8.48 13.83
CA GLY A 51 -13.76 8.56 15.25
C GLY A 51 -13.76 9.99 15.78
N GLU A 52 -13.10 10.90 15.06
CA GLU A 52 -13.05 12.32 15.39
C GLU A 52 -14.41 13.01 15.37
N SER A 53 -15.28 12.61 14.44
CA SER A 53 -16.64 13.11 14.36
C SER A 53 -17.48 12.60 15.53
N LEU A 54 -17.39 11.31 15.88
CA LEU A 54 -18.08 10.72 17.03
C LEU A 54 -17.65 11.37 18.34
N LYS A 55 -16.34 11.57 18.54
CA LYS A 55 -15.77 12.27 19.69
C LYS A 55 -16.36 13.67 19.84
N ARG A 56 -16.38 14.47 18.76
CA ARG A 56 -16.93 15.84 18.78
C ARG A 56 -18.45 15.89 19.00
N VAL A 57 -19.18 14.82 18.71
CA VAL A 57 -20.61 14.69 19.04
C VAL A 57 -20.83 14.27 20.50
N GLY A 58 -19.79 13.87 21.23
CA GLY A 58 -19.86 13.36 22.60
C GLY A 58 -20.13 11.85 22.69
N ARG A 59 -20.04 11.12 21.57
CA ARG A 59 -20.21 9.66 21.51
C ARG A 59 -18.87 8.97 21.72
N TYR A 60 -18.27 9.17 22.90
CA TYR A 60 -16.90 8.76 23.18
C TYR A 60 -16.69 7.24 23.09
N SER A 61 -17.62 6.44 23.61
CA SER A 61 -17.54 4.98 23.55
C SER A 61 -17.49 4.44 22.12
N GLU A 62 -18.31 5.01 21.23
CA GLU A 62 -18.37 4.63 19.82
C GLU A 62 -17.19 5.16 19.00
N ALA A 63 -16.54 6.24 19.46
CA ALA A 63 -15.35 6.79 18.84
C ALA A 63 -14.11 5.92 19.05
N ILE A 64 -14.05 5.12 20.12
CA ILE A 64 -12.87 4.32 20.48
C ILE A 64 -12.49 3.35 19.36
N GLN A 65 -13.41 2.50 18.92
CA GLN A 65 -13.15 1.49 17.88
C GLN A 65 -12.57 2.07 16.58
N PRO A 66 -13.21 3.06 15.93
CA PRO A 66 -12.68 3.65 14.70
C PRO A 66 -11.35 4.41 14.92
N LEU A 67 -11.13 5.01 16.10
CA LEU A 67 -9.85 5.66 16.41
C LEU A 67 -8.72 4.63 16.64
N GLN A 68 -8.99 3.51 17.31
CA GLN A 68 -8.03 2.41 17.47
C GLN A 68 -7.63 1.87 16.10
N TYR A 69 -8.61 1.58 15.25
CA TYR A 69 -8.33 1.07 13.92
C TYR A 69 -7.53 2.06 13.06
N ALA A 70 -7.78 3.36 13.20
CA ALA A 70 -6.96 4.38 12.56
C ALA A 70 -5.53 4.43 13.11
N ALA A 71 -5.35 4.29 14.43
CA ALA A 71 -4.05 4.28 15.09
C ALA A 71 -3.18 3.11 14.61
N ASP A 72 -3.79 1.93 14.43
CA ASP A 72 -3.10 0.71 13.97
C ASP A 72 -2.69 0.78 12.50
N LEU A 73 -3.48 1.46 11.66
CA LEU A 73 -3.23 1.54 10.22
C LEU A 73 -2.30 2.68 9.80
N LEU A 74 -2.19 3.74 10.61
CA LEU A 74 -1.37 4.91 10.27
C LEU A 74 0.09 4.69 10.68
N PRO A 75 1.07 4.98 9.80
CA PRO A 75 2.47 4.97 10.19
C PRO A 75 2.81 6.16 11.08
N ILE A 76 3.89 6.04 11.86
CA ILE A 76 4.50 7.17 12.59
C ILE A 76 5.01 8.19 11.55
N PRO A 77 4.77 9.50 11.74
CA PRO A 77 4.18 10.15 12.92
C PRO A 77 2.64 10.34 12.87
N HIS A 78 1.99 9.91 11.79
CA HIS A 78 0.56 10.19 11.57
C HIS A 78 -0.37 9.48 12.57
N SER A 79 0.05 8.36 13.16
CA SER A 79 -0.70 7.67 14.23
C SER A 79 -0.80 8.45 15.55
N GLN A 80 -0.01 9.52 15.73
CA GLN A 80 -0.05 10.37 16.92
C GLN A 80 -1.45 10.95 17.18
N LEU A 81 -2.12 11.44 16.13
CA LEU A 81 -3.43 12.11 16.25
C LEU A 81 -4.55 11.16 16.70
N PRO A 82 -4.69 9.94 16.14
CA PRO A 82 -5.57 8.90 16.69
C PRO A 82 -5.31 8.59 18.17
N TRP A 83 -4.04 8.37 18.58
CA TRP A 83 -3.71 8.05 19.97
C TRP A 83 -4.08 9.16 20.95
N LYS A 84 -3.81 10.42 20.60
CA LYS A 84 -4.24 11.58 21.38
C LYS A 84 -5.77 11.64 21.50
N SER A 85 -6.47 11.29 20.43
CA SER A 85 -7.94 11.31 20.40
C SER A 85 -8.54 10.17 21.20
N LEU A 86 -7.88 9.00 21.24
CA LEU A 86 -8.22 7.89 22.11
C LEU A 86 -8.07 8.25 23.58
N GLY A 87 -6.95 8.86 23.97
CA GLY A 87 -6.74 9.33 25.34
C GLY A 87 -7.88 10.22 25.83
N ALA A 88 -8.30 11.17 25.00
CA ALA A 88 -9.47 12.00 25.29
C ALA A 88 -10.77 11.19 25.41
N CYS A 89 -11.04 10.24 24.51
CA CYS A 89 -12.24 9.40 24.59
C CYS A 89 -12.26 8.47 25.82
N TYR A 90 -11.11 7.93 26.22
CA TYR A 90 -10.98 7.09 27.41
C TYR A 90 -11.22 7.89 28.69
N ARG A 91 -10.68 9.11 28.78
CA ARG A 91 -10.92 10.00 29.91
C ARG A 91 -12.40 10.33 30.08
N GLU A 92 -13.07 10.70 28.99
CA GLU A 92 -14.51 11.02 29.02
C GLU A 92 -15.41 9.80 29.26
N SER A 93 -14.93 8.59 28.95
CA SER A 93 -15.64 7.33 29.25
C SER A 93 -15.29 6.73 30.63
N GLY A 94 -14.47 7.43 31.43
CA GLY A 94 -14.10 7.01 32.79
C GLY A 94 -13.00 5.95 32.88
N GLN A 95 -12.31 5.66 31.77
CA GLN A 95 -11.23 4.68 31.69
C GLN A 95 -9.85 5.37 31.84
N SER A 96 -9.57 5.90 33.03
CA SER A 96 -8.38 6.73 33.27
C SER A 96 -7.06 6.03 32.94
N ASP A 97 -6.91 4.76 33.33
CA ASP A 97 -5.68 4.00 33.10
C ASP A 97 -5.36 3.87 31.59
N LEU A 98 -6.40 3.63 30.78
CA LEU A 98 -6.27 3.55 29.33
C LEU A 98 -6.02 4.93 28.71
N ALA A 99 -6.60 5.98 29.28
CA ALA A 99 -6.35 7.36 28.84
C ALA A 99 -4.87 7.72 29.00
N ASP A 100 -4.30 7.48 30.18
CA ASP A 100 -2.90 7.77 30.48
C ASP A 100 -1.95 6.98 29.57
N SER A 101 -2.27 5.70 29.32
CA SER A 101 -1.49 4.88 28.40
C SER A 101 -1.51 5.43 26.96
N ALA A 102 -2.68 5.83 26.47
CA ALA A 102 -2.83 6.37 25.11
C ALA A 102 -2.17 7.74 24.93
N GLU A 103 -2.21 8.59 25.95
CA GLU A 103 -1.53 9.88 25.96
C GLU A 103 -0.01 9.70 25.95
N LYS A 104 0.51 8.80 26.77
CA LYS A 104 1.94 8.46 26.78
C LYS A 104 2.41 7.96 25.42
N THR A 105 1.67 7.05 24.77
CA THR A 105 1.99 6.59 23.41
C THR A 105 1.99 7.75 22.41
N ALA A 106 1.03 8.67 22.50
CA ALA A 106 1.02 9.85 21.64
C ALA A 106 2.24 10.77 21.87
N GLU A 107 2.70 10.92 23.11
CA GLU A 107 3.91 11.69 23.45
C GLU A 107 5.20 11.02 22.95
N GLU A 108 5.30 9.70 23.09
CA GLU A 108 6.43 8.91 22.57
C GLU A 108 6.55 9.07 21.05
N ILE A 109 5.43 8.93 20.33
CA ILE A 109 5.38 9.15 18.86
C ILE A 109 5.79 10.58 18.51
N ALA A 110 5.35 11.58 19.28
CA ALA A 110 5.71 12.98 19.06
C ALA A 110 7.22 13.23 19.26
N ALA A 111 7.81 12.58 20.27
CA ALA A 111 9.23 12.66 20.56
C ALA A 111 10.07 12.00 19.44
N GLU A 112 9.66 10.82 18.96
CA GLU A 112 10.31 10.15 17.84
C GLU A 112 10.19 10.95 16.53
N ALA A 113 9.03 11.54 16.27
CA ALA A 113 8.81 12.43 15.12
C ALA A 113 9.77 13.63 15.16
N ASN A 114 9.96 14.22 16.35
CA ASN A 114 10.91 15.31 16.53
C ASN A 114 12.36 14.87 16.31
N ILE A 115 12.74 13.64 16.66
CA ILE A 115 14.08 13.11 16.34
C ILE A 115 14.26 12.99 14.82
N HIS A 116 13.24 12.51 14.11
CA HIS A 116 13.31 12.37 12.65
C HIS A 116 13.31 13.70 11.91
N LEU A 117 12.62 14.73 12.43
CA LEU A 117 12.62 16.10 11.88
C LEU A 117 13.85 16.91 12.29
N ARG A 118 14.55 16.52 13.37
CA ARG A 118 15.85 17.10 13.79
C ARG A 118 17.03 16.49 13.03
N PHE A 119 16.84 16.12 11.77
CA PHE A 119 17.92 16.22 10.80
C PHE A 119 17.88 17.66 10.27
N GLU A 120 18.49 18.59 11.01
CA GLU A 120 19.03 19.76 10.33
C GLU A 120 19.94 19.20 9.23
N PRO A 121 19.77 19.55 7.94
CA PRO A 121 20.81 19.25 6.99
C PRO A 121 22.04 19.94 7.55
N LEU A 122 23.06 19.17 7.94
CA LEU A 122 24.40 19.68 8.18
C LEU A 122 24.81 20.35 6.86
N GLY A 123 24.47 21.63 6.75
CA GLY A 123 24.37 22.32 5.47
C GLY A 123 25.68 22.19 4.73
N SER A 124 25.64 21.72 3.49
CA SER A 124 26.75 21.69 2.52
C SER A 124 28.10 21.11 2.98
N GLN A 125 28.24 20.61 4.21
CA GLN A 125 29.52 20.21 4.79
C GLN A 125 29.76 18.71 4.73
N PHE A 126 28.68 17.92 4.61
CA PHE A 126 28.76 16.47 4.51
C PHE A 126 27.87 15.97 3.37
N ASN A 127 28.48 15.31 2.40
CA ASN A 127 27.77 14.57 1.37
C ASN A 127 27.74 13.08 1.80
N PRO A 128 26.62 12.56 2.30
CA PRO A 128 26.57 11.18 2.76
C PRO A 128 26.69 10.22 1.56
N VAL A 129 27.85 9.58 1.42
CA VAL A 129 28.06 8.52 0.44
C VAL A 129 27.69 7.18 1.09
N VAL A 130 26.46 6.72 0.83
CA VAL A 130 26.04 5.37 1.22
C VAL A 130 26.65 4.36 0.25
N LYS A 131 27.72 3.68 0.67
CA LYS A 131 28.29 2.56 -0.09
C LYS A 131 27.46 1.30 0.16
N HIS A 132 26.54 0.99 -0.75
CA HIS A 132 25.83 -0.29 -0.72
C HIS A 132 26.60 -1.30 -1.57
N GLN A 133 27.13 -2.36 -0.95
CA GLN A 133 27.79 -3.45 -1.68
C GLN A 133 26.84 -4.65 -1.75
N VAL A 134 26.39 -4.97 -2.95
CA VAL A 134 25.63 -6.19 -3.24
C VAL A 134 26.63 -7.28 -3.61
N HIS A 135 26.74 -8.31 -2.77
CA HIS A 135 27.46 -9.54 -3.14
C HIS A 135 26.46 -10.51 -3.77
N LEU A 136 26.59 -10.73 -5.08
CA LEU A 136 25.87 -11.76 -5.79
C LEU A 136 26.79 -12.97 -5.96
N THR A 137 26.47 -14.07 -5.29
CA THR A 137 27.17 -15.35 -5.50
C THR A 137 26.32 -16.20 -6.45
N ILE A 138 26.83 -16.44 -7.66
CA ILE A 138 26.24 -17.36 -8.63
C ILE A 138 27.04 -18.64 -8.59
N SER A 139 26.37 -19.75 -8.25
CA SER A 139 26.93 -21.10 -8.34
C SER A 139 26.36 -21.77 -9.58
N PHE A 140 27.21 -22.31 -10.43
CA PHE A 140 26.81 -23.10 -11.58
C PHE A 140 26.92 -24.58 -11.22
N GLU A 141 25.86 -25.35 -11.47
CA GLU A 141 25.93 -26.80 -11.53
C GLU A 141 26.22 -27.21 -12.98
N PRO A 142 27.09 -28.20 -13.23
CA PRO A 142 27.33 -28.67 -14.58
C PRO A 142 26.02 -29.26 -15.14
N ALA A 143 25.67 -28.84 -16.37
CA ALA A 143 24.54 -29.43 -17.08
C ALA A 143 24.80 -30.93 -17.26
N PRO A 144 23.78 -31.81 -17.07
CA PRO A 144 23.94 -33.22 -17.36
C PRO A 144 24.30 -33.37 -18.84
N GLU A 145 25.34 -34.16 -19.14
CA GLU A 145 25.76 -34.48 -20.49
C GLU A 145 24.57 -35.13 -21.21
N GLU A 146 24.09 -34.50 -22.28
CA GLU A 146 23.10 -35.10 -23.18
C GLU A 146 23.77 -36.32 -23.83
N GLU A 147 23.35 -37.50 -23.37
CA GLU A 147 23.69 -38.79 -23.98
C GLU A 147 23.20 -38.74 -25.44
N GLN A 148 24.15 -38.72 -26.38
CA GLN A 148 23.90 -38.73 -27.81
C GLN A 148 23.16 -40.02 -28.17
N ALA A 149 21.84 -39.95 -28.27
CA ALA A 149 21.05 -41.04 -28.83
C ALA A 149 21.32 -41.11 -30.33
N GLU A 150 21.99 -42.21 -30.68
CA GLU A 150 22.27 -42.76 -32.00
C GLU A 150 21.18 -42.43 -33.04
N THR A 151 21.61 -41.75 -34.10
CA THR A 151 20.82 -41.59 -35.31
C THR A 151 20.87 -42.92 -36.06
N ASP A 152 19.93 -43.82 -35.76
CA ASP A 152 19.78 -45.06 -36.51
C ASP A 152 19.23 -44.76 -37.91
N ASN A 153 20.19 -44.65 -38.83
CA ASN A 153 20.03 -44.89 -40.26
C ASN A 153 19.31 -46.23 -40.48
N ASN A 154 18.07 -46.19 -40.97
CA ASN A 154 17.55 -47.26 -41.81
C ASN A 154 16.99 -46.68 -43.10
N LEU A 155 17.93 -46.56 -44.03
CA LEU A 155 17.81 -46.63 -45.47
C LEU A 155 16.87 -47.77 -45.90
N PHE A 156 15.79 -47.45 -46.61
CA PHE A 156 15.29 -48.31 -47.69
C PHE A 156 14.91 -47.44 -48.87
N LEU A 157 15.63 -47.71 -49.96
CA LEU A 157 15.56 -47.06 -51.26
C LEU A 157 14.40 -47.63 -52.10
N GLU A 158 14.07 -46.84 -53.13
CA GLU A 158 13.75 -47.22 -54.51
C GLU A 158 12.35 -46.87 -55.06
N ASN A 159 12.43 -46.18 -56.21
CA ASN A 159 11.50 -46.08 -57.36
C ASN A 159 10.40 -44.99 -57.25
N GLU A 160 10.16 -44.08 -58.20
CA GLU A 160 10.39 -44.07 -59.65
C GLU A 160 10.33 -42.63 -60.22
N GLU A 161 11.33 -42.30 -61.04
CA GLU A 161 11.32 -41.56 -62.33
C GLU A 161 10.95 -40.05 -62.50
N PRO A 162 11.61 -39.37 -63.46
CA PRO A 162 11.62 -37.91 -63.60
C PRO A 162 10.50 -37.38 -64.51
N GLU A 163 9.81 -36.32 -64.09
CA GLU A 163 8.89 -35.59 -64.97
C GLU A 163 9.66 -34.84 -66.07
N ASP A 164 9.45 -35.31 -67.30
CA ASP A 164 9.94 -34.78 -68.56
C ASP A 164 9.37 -33.38 -68.82
N PHE A 165 10.26 -32.41 -68.99
CA PHE A 165 9.97 -31.03 -69.37
C PHE A 165 9.57 -30.98 -70.85
N GLY A 166 8.29 -31.24 -71.12
CA GLY A 166 7.68 -31.02 -72.43
C GLY A 166 7.55 -29.52 -72.73
N ILE A 167 8.60 -28.95 -73.32
CA ILE A 167 8.58 -27.64 -73.97
C ILE A 167 7.71 -27.75 -75.22
N ASP A 168 6.59 -27.04 -75.23
CA ASP A 168 5.71 -26.87 -76.40
C ASP A 168 6.43 -25.98 -77.44
N PRO A 169 6.68 -26.42 -78.68
CA PRO A 169 7.24 -25.56 -79.72
C PRO A 169 6.11 -24.81 -80.43
N ASP A 170 6.05 -23.50 -80.22
CA ASP A 170 5.32 -22.59 -81.11
C ASP A 170 5.91 -22.62 -82.53
N VAL A 171 5.03 -22.32 -83.50
CA VAL A 171 5.25 -21.75 -84.85
C VAL A 171 4.98 -22.69 -86.04
N ASP A 172 3.82 -22.42 -86.65
CA ASP A 172 3.36 -22.49 -88.06
C ASP A 172 3.41 -23.81 -88.86
#